data_AF-A0AAD5HPS9-F1
#
_entry.id   AF-A0AAD5HPS9-F1
#
_cell.length_a   1.000
_cell.length_b   1.000
_cell.length_c   1.000
_cell.angle_alpha   90.00
_cell.angle_beta   90.00
_cell.angle_gamma   90.00
#
_symmetry.space_group_name_H-M   'P 1'
#
loop_
_entity.id
_entity.type
_entity.pdbx_description
1 polymer ?
#
loop_
_entity_poly.entity_id
_entity_poly.type
_entity_poly.pdbx_seq_one_letter_code
_entity_poly.pdbx_strand_id
1 'polypeptide(L)'
;MDASGQQDSPLSISANIAGILTFVVAIVAAIYARLTYLRNSDEEYFRVKTSLSWYKTESAWLADLVTAINAQHEGFHAYQPEHQMYTFVMEDLLNLEQRLLDLVAETEAKASIGDEGQRWTLVPRSWRGARTTVAMAWLPVRTKALELVRQREGLTTRVQFMQTSMISSRLRDLESRTKWREMKMDESSRKLEVLVESQRDRIHRLEELVSRLTHQDQSLSRVGTLTSQGVKRSESMDLFEEDGSTMIGEPGEAVPVKKLTKE
;
A
#
# COMPACT_ATOMS: atom_id res chain seq x y z
N MET A 1 -6.22 -101.47 10.01
CA MET A 1 -5.68 -100.50 10.97
C MET A 1 -5.14 -99.31 10.18
N ASP A 2 -6.09 -98.53 9.69
CA ASP A 2 -6.24 -97.08 9.86
C ASP A 2 -5.00 -96.18 9.83
N ALA A 3 -5.05 -95.32 8.81
CA ALA A 3 -4.60 -93.94 8.79
C ALA A 3 -3.10 -93.71 9.06
N SER A 4 -2.35 -93.75 7.96
CA SER A 4 -1.30 -92.79 7.66
C SER A 4 -1.79 -91.35 7.91
N GLY A 5 -1.74 -90.92 9.17
CA GLY A 5 -1.89 -89.54 9.59
C GLY A 5 -0.66 -88.77 9.17
N GLN A 6 -0.63 -88.38 7.90
CA GLN A 6 0.21 -87.32 7.36
C GLN A 6 -0.17 -86.03 8.10
N GLN A 7 0.37 -85.85 9.30
CA GLN A 7 0.23 -84.61 10.06
C GLN A 7 1.15 -83.58 9.40
N ASP A 8 0.64 -82.97 8.34
CA ASP A 8 1.22 -81.74 7.80
C ASP A 8 1.33 -80.75 8.95
N SER A 9 2.56 -80.41 9.31
CA SER A 9 2.86 -79.72 10.55
C SER A 9 2.09 -78.39 10.63
N PRO A 10 1.36 -78.09 11.73
CA PRO A 10 0.58 -76.86 11.89
C PRO A 10 1.44 -75.59 11.79
N LEU A 11 2.77 -75.73 11.99
CA LEU A 11 3.77 -74.68 11.79
C LEU A 11 3.99 -74.32 10.30
N SER A 12 3.87 -75.27 9.37
CA SER A 12 4.03 -75.02 7.94
C SER A 12 2.78 -74.34 7.35
N ILE A 13 1.59 -74.79 7.77
CA ILE A 13 0.32 -74.17 7.37
C ILE A 13 0.21 -72.75 7.95
N SER A 14 0.55 -72.55 9.23
CA SER A 14 0.55 -71.21 9.84
C SER A 14 1.63 -70.28 9.29
N ALA A 15 2.83 -70.79 8.95
CA ALA A 15 3.88 -70.00 8.31
C ALA A 15 3.51 -69.57 6.87
N ASN A 16 2.87 -70.44 6.08
CA ASN A 16 2.40 -70.09 4.74
C ASN A 16 1.25 -69.06 4.81
N ILE A 17 0.31 -69.24 5.75
CA ILE A 17 -0.77 -68.28 6.00
C ILE A 17 -0.21 -66.93 6.47
N ALA A 18 0.80 -66.92 7.35
CA ALA A 18 1.47 -65.70 7.78
C ALA A 18 2.23 -65.02 6.63
N GLY A 19 2.89 -65.78 5.76
CA GLY A 19 3.54 -65.29 4.54
C GLY A 19 2.54 -64.65 3.56
N ILE A 20 1.39 -65.28 3.36
CA ILE A 20 0.32 -64.75 2.50
C ILE A 20 -0.29 -63.49 3.14
N LEU A 21 -0.55 -63.49 4.45
CA LEU A 21 -1.08 -62.31 5.15
C LEU A 21 -0.11 -61.13 5.10
N THR A 22 1.18 -61.36 5.32
CA THR A 22 2.20 -60.29 5.19
C THR A 22 2.32 -59.77 3.77
N PHE A 23 2.20 -60.62 2.76
CA PHE A 23 2.16 -60.20 1.36
C PHE A 23 0.91 -59.37 1.03
N VAL A 24 -0.27 -59.78 1.52
CA VAL A 24 -1.51 -59.01 1.37
C VAL A 24 -1.41 -57.66 2.08
N VAL A 25 -0.90 -57.63 3.31
CA VAL A 25 -0.66 -56.39 4.06
C VAL A 25 0.33 -55.50 3.31
N ALA A 26 1.40 -56.05 2.72
CA ALA A 26 2.35 -55.29 1.91
C ALA A 26 1.70 -54.70 0.66
N ILE A 27 0.83 -55.45 -0.03
CA ILE A 27 0.06 -54.94 -1.18
C ILE A 27 -0.88 -53.81 -0.74
N VAL A 28 -1.63 -54.01 0.34
CA VAL A 28 -2.55 -53.00 0.87
C VAL A 28 -1.78 -51.75 1.29
N ALA A 29 -0.64 -51.90 1.96
CA ALA A 29 0.23 -50.80 2.34
C ALA A 29 0.79 -50.06 1.11
N ALA A 30 1.20 -50.77 0.06
CA ALA A 30 1.68 -50.17 -1.18
C ALA A 30 0.57 -49.39 -1.91
N ILE A 31 -0.65 -49.93 -1.96
CA ILE A 31 -1.82 -49.24 -2.53
C ILE A 31 -2.15 -48.00 -1.69
N TYR A 32 -2.16 -48.14 -0.36
CA TYR A 32 -2.45 -47.04 0.56
C TYR A 32 -1.42 -45.90 0.45
N ALA A 33 -0.13 -46.25 0.38
CA ALA A 33 0.95 -45.28 0.18
C ALA A 33 0.79 -44.54 -1.15
N ARG A 34 0.48 -45.26 -2.23
CA ARG A 34 0.26 -44.66 -3.55
C ARG A 34 -0.95 -43.73 -3.58
N LEU A 35 -2.05 -44.13 -2.93
CA LEU A 35 -3.28 -43.34 -2.87
C LEU A 35 -3.10 -42.07 -2.03
N THR A 36 -2.36 -42.17 -0.92
CA THR A 36 -1.99 -41.02 -0.09
C THR A 36 -1.08 -40.05 -0.84
N TYR A 37 -0.11 -40.56 -1.58
CA TYR A 37 0.80 -39.75 -2.40
C TYR A 37 0.08 -39.00 -3.54
N LEU A 38 -0.85 -39.67 -4.23
CA LEU A 38 -1.73 -39.06 -5.23
C LEU A 38 -2.59 -37.94 -4.62
N ARG A 39 -3.20 -38.20 -3.45
CA ARG A 39 -4.07 -37.24 -2.76
C ARG A 39 -3.32 -36.00 -2.28
N ASN A 40 -2.09 -36.18 -1.79
CA ASN A 40 -1.21 -35.06 -1.47
C ASN A 40 -0.84 -34.23 -2.71
N SER A 41 -0.70 -34.90 -3.86
CA SER A 41 -0.40 -34.21 -5.12
C SER A 41 -1.58 -33.39 -5.64
N ASP A 42 -2.82 -33.89 -5.50
CA ASP A 42 -4.04 -33.13 -5.78
C ASP A 42 -4.18 -31.91 -4.86
N GLU A 43 -3.94 -32.07 -3.55
CA GLU A 43 -3.98 -30.97 -2.59
C GLU A 43 -2.99 -29.84 -2.95
N GLU A 44 -1.77 -30.20 -3.33
CA GLU A 44 -0.77 -29.23 -3.76
C GLU A 44 -1.15 -28.53 -5.05
N TYR A 45 -1.73 -29.25 -6.01
CA TYR A 45 -2.26 -28.68 -7.23
C TYR A 45 -3.36 -27.63 -6.93
N PHE A 46 -4.31 -27.95 -6.05
CA PHE A 46 -5.36 -27.02 -5.65
C PHE A 46 -4.80 -25.81 -4.90
N ARG A 47 -3.76 -25.99 -4.08
CA ARG A 47 -3.05 -24.88 -3.43
C ARG A 47 -2.40 -23.95 -4.43
N VAL A 48 -1.70 -24.48 -5.45
CA VAL A 48 -1.09 -23.66 -6.51
C VAL A 48 -2.16 -22.93 -7.33
N LYS A 49 -3.30 -23.56 -7.63
CA LYS A 49 -4.40 -22.86 -8.31
C LYS A 49 -5.01 -21.75 -7.47
N THR A 50 -5.19 -22.00 -6.17
CA THR A 50 -5.73 -21.01 -5.24
C THR A 50 -4.76 -19.85 -5.09
N SER A 51 -3.46 -20.13 -4.92
CA SER A 51 -2.44 -19.08 -4.87
C SER A 51 -2.37 -18.30 -6.17
N LEU A 52 -2.51 -18.95 -7.33
CA LEU A 52 -2.54 -18.27 -8.63
C LEU A 52 -3.71 -17.29 -8.76
N SER A 53 -4.90 -17.64 -8.25
CA SER A 53 -6.03 -16.71 -8.22
C SER A 53 -5.75 -15.48 -7.36
N TRP A 54 -5.10 -15.68 -6.22
CA TRP A 54 -4.64 -14.60 -5.35
C TRP A 54 -3.56 -13.76 -6.04
N TYR A 55 -2.66 -14.41 -6.77
CA TYR A 55 -1.55 -13.76 -7.45
C TYR A 55 -2.01 -12.78 -8.52
N LYS A 56 -3.06 -13.14 -9.25
CA LYS A 56 -3.70 -12.29 -10.24
C LYS A 56 -4.37 -11.05 -9.61
N THR A 57 -5.00 -11.23 -8.45
CA THR A 57 -5.59 -10.09 -7.73
C THR A 57 -4.54 -9.17 -7.15
N GLU A 58 -3.43 -9.73 -6.64
CA GLU A 58 -2.30 -8.98 -6.12
C GLU A 58 -1.59 -8.21 -7.24
N SER A 59 -1.34 -8.85 -8.40
CA SER A 59 -0.66 -8.20 -9.52
C SER A 59 -1.49 -7.07 -10.12
N ALA A 60 -2.82 -7.24 -10.20
CA ALA A 60 -3.74 -6.16 -10.59
C ALA A 60 -3.71 -4.98 -9.61
N TRP A 61 -3.73 -5.26 -8.30
CA TRP A 61 -3.63 -4.21 -7.29
C TRP A 61 -2.28 -3.49 -7.31
N LEU A 62 -1.18 -4.21 -7.53
CA LEU A 62 0.16 -3.62 -7.68
C LEU A 62 0.24 -2.72 -8.92
N ALA A 63 -0.37 -3.12 -10.04
CA ALA A 63 -0.42 -2.30 -11.25
C ALA A 63 -1.24 -1.02 -11.05
N ASP A 64 -2.36 -1.10 -10.33
CA ASP A 64 -3.16 0.07 -9.97
C ASP A 64 -2.40 1.04 -9.05
N LEU A 65 -1.66 0.50 -8.08
CA LEU A 65 -0.78 1.32 -7.23
C LEU A 65 0.27 2.10 -8.02
N VAL A 66 0.88 1.50 -9.04
CA VAL A 66 1.84 2.18 -9.91
C VAL A 66 1.18 3.30 -10.68
N THR A 67 -0.01 3.02 -11.21
CA THR A 67 -0.80 3.98 -11.96
C THR A 67 -1.17 5.17 -11.06
N ALA A 68 -1.58 4.92 -9.82
CA ALA A 68 -1.86 5.96 -8.83
C ALA A 68 -0.59 6.76 -8.45
N ILE A 69 0.54 6.07 -8.26
CA ILE A 69 1.85 6.67 -7.97
C ILE A 69 2.34 7.58 -9.10
N ASN A 70 2.03 7.21 -10.36
CA ASN A 70 2.40 7.96 -11.56
C ASN A 70 1.42 9.11 -11.83
N ALA A 71 0.12 8.89 -11.66
CA ALA A 71 -0.92 9.90 -11.85
C ALA A 71 -0.80 11.06 -10.85
N GLN A 72 -0.32 10.80 -9.62
CA GLN A 72 -0.08 11.85 -8.65
C GLN A 72 1.11 12.77 -9.00
N HIS A 73 2.00 12.39 -9.91
CA HIS A 73 3.26 13.09 -10.15
C HIS A 73 3.64 13.07 -11.65
N GLU A 74 2.86 13.77 -12.47
CA GLU A 74 3.19 14.06 -13.86
C GLU A 74 4.48 14.91 -13.93
N GLY A 75 5.62 14.29 -14.24
CA GLY A 75 6.77 14.99 -14.83
C GLY A 75 8.15 14.72 -14.25
N PHE A 76 8.30 14.36 -12.96
CA PHE A 76 9.64 14.26 -12.35
C PHE A 76 10.14 12.84 -12.05
N HIS A 77 9.25 11.84 -11.94
CA HIS A 77 9.62 10.51 -11.41
C HIS A 77 9.76 9.41 -12.46
N ALA A 78 9.41 9.64 -13.72
CA ALA A 78 9.60 8.66 -14.80
C ALA A 78 11.09 8.31 -15.04
N TYR A 79 12.00 9.18 -14.58
CA TYR A 79 13.46 9.02 -14.71
C TYR A 79 14.16 8.53 -13.44
N GLN A 80 13.42 8.24 -12.36
CA GLN A 80 14.04 7.72 -11.15
C GLN A 80 14.46 6.25 -11.34
N PRO A 81 15.72 5.89 -11.03
CA PRO A 81 16.20 4.51 -11.19
C PRO A 81 15.41 3.53 -10.32
N GLU A 82 14.85 3.99 -9.21
CA GLU A 82 13.99 3.19 -8.34
C GLU A 82 12.69 2.77 -9.04
N HIS A 83 12.11 3.67 -9.85
CA HIS A 83 10.90 3.38 -10.61
C HIS A 83 11.19 2.37 -11.73
N GLN A 84 12.30 2.53 -12.45
CA GLN A 84 12.72 1.60 -13.50
C GLN A 84 12.94 0.19 -12.94
N MET A 85 13.66 0.10 -11.81
CA MET A 85 13.88 -1.16 -11.13
C MET A 85 12.56 -1.78 -10.64
N TYR A 86 11.66 -0.97 -10.09
CA TYR A 86 10.34 -1.42 -9.70
C TYR A 86 9.53 -1.95 -10.89
N THR A 87 9.49 -1.24 -12.02
CA THR A 87 8.75 -1.67 -13.22
C THR A 87 9.29 -2.98 -13.76
N PHE A 88 10.61 -3.16 -13.74
CA PHE A 88 11.27 -4.39 -14.15
C PHE A 88 10.90 -5.59 -13.25
N VAL A 89 10.91 -5.40 -11.93
CA VAL A 89 10.52 -6.47 -10.98
C VAL A 89 9.03 -6.80 -11.11
N MET A 90 8.19 -5.80 -11.37
CA MET A 90 6.76 -6.01 -11.60
C MET A 90 6.51 -6.81 -12.89
N GLU A 91 7.25 -6.52 -13.95
CA GLU A 91 7.21 -7.29 -15.20
C GLU A 91 7.66 -8.75 -15.00
N ASP A 92 8.72 -8.98 -14.21
CA ASP A 92 9.17 -10.33 -13.87
C ASP A 92 8.12 -11.11 -13.05
N LEU A 93 7.44 -10.44 -12.12
CA LEU A 93 6.33 -11.03 -11.35
C LEU A 93 5.18 -11.49 -12.26
N LEU A 94 4.79 -10.66 -13.24
CA LEU A 94 3.78 -11.00 -14.23
C LEU A 94 4.24 -12.15 -15.16
N ASN A 95 5.51 -12.15 -15.57
CA ASN A 95 6.08 -13.22 -16.37
C ASN A 95 6.09 -14.56 -15.64
N LEU A 96 6.35 -14.58 -14.34
CA LEU A 96 6.25 -15.80 -13.53
C LEU A 96 4.80 -16.27 -13.37
N GLU A 97 3.86 -15.35 -13.19
CA GLU A 97 2.43 -15.68 -13.16
C GLU A 97 2.00 -16.35 -14.46
N GLN A 98 2.40 -15.79 -15.61
CA GLN A 98 2.10 -16.37 -16.92
C GLN A 98 2.74 -17.76 -17.08
N ARG A 99 4.01 -17.93 -16.71
CA ARG A 99 4.68 -19.24 -16.76
C ARG A 99 4.01 -20.27 -15.86
N LEU A 100 3.49 -19.85 -14.70
CA LEU A 100 2.78 -20.74 -13.78
C LEU A 100 1.40 -21.11 -14.34
N LEU A 101 0.69 -20.15 -14.96
CA LEU A 101 -0.55 -20.40 -15.69
C LEU A 101 -0.34 -21.39 -16.84
N ASP A 102 0.72 -21.21 -17.64
CA ASP A 102 1.04 -22.09 -18.76
C ASP A 102 1.32 -23.52 -18.28
N LEU A 103 2.08 -23.70 -17.18
CA LEU A 103 2.34 -25.01 -16.60
C LEU A 103 1.06 -25.68 -16.08
N VAL A 104 0.17 -24.93 -15.42
CA VAL A 104 -1.12 -25.45 -14.96
C VAL A 104 -1.98 -25.84 -16.16
N ALA A 105 -2.09 -24.97 -17.18
CA ALA A 105 -2.84 -25.25 -18.40
C ALA A 105 -2.29 -26.48 -19.14
N GLU A 106 -0.97 -26.64 -19.22
CA GLU A 106 -0.32 -27.84 -19.77
C GLU A 106 -0.66 -29.09 -18.96
N THR A 107 -0.71 -29.01 -17.62
CA THR A 107 -1.06 -30.16 -16.78
C THR A 107 -2.52 -30.57 -16.95
N GLU A 108 -3.44 -29.60 -17.11
CA GLU A 108 -4.85 -29.85 -17.41
C GLU A 108 -5.03 -30.43 -18.82
N ALA A 109 -4.29 -29.92 -19.81
CA ALA A 109 -4.26 -30.47 -21.16
C ALA A 109 -3.76 -31.92 -21.16
N LYS A 110 -2.64 -32.22 -20.48
CA LYS A 110 -2.08 -33.58 -20.34
C LYS A 110 -2.97 -34.54 -19.54
N ALA A 111 -3.83 -34.01 -18.67
CA ALA A 111 -4.84 -34.80 -17.97
C ALA A 111 -6.10 -35.05 -18.83
N SER A 112 -6.43 -34.15 -19.74
CA SER A 112 -7.57 -34.30 -20.66
C SER A 112 -7.25 -35.20 -21.86
N ILE A 113 -6.01 -35.16 -22.35
CA ILE A 113 -5.45 -36.06 -23.35
C ILE A 113 -5.05 -37.34 -22.61
N GLY A 114 -6.02 -38.22 -22.34
CA GLY A 114 -5.74 -39.52 -21.76
C GLY A 114 -4.64 -40.26 -22.55
N ASP A 115 -3.73 -40.90 -21.84
CA ASP A 115 -2.52 -41.56 -22.33
C ASP A 115 -2.74 -42.46 -23.58
N GLU A 116 -2.63 -41.88 -24.77
CA GLU A 116 -2.60 -42.63 -26.04
C GLU A 116 -1.19 -43.18 -26.36
N GLY A 117 -0.17 -42.85 -25.55
CA GLY A 117 1.24 -43.00 -25.90
C GLY A 117 2.05 -44.06 -25.14
N GLN A 118 1.77 -44.36 -23.87
CA GLN A 118 2.61 -45.29 -23.08
C GLN A 118 2.10 -46.74 -23.12
N ARG A 119 2.29 -47.39 -24.27
CA ARG A 119 2.02 -48.83 -24.48
C ARG A 119 2.93 -49.81 -23.70
N TRP A 120 3.75 -49.36 -22.75
CA TRP A 120 4.78 -50.20 -22.12
C TRP A 120 4.69 -50.37 -20.60
N THR A 121 3.78 -49.69 -19.90
CA THR A 121 3.57 -49.95 -18.46
C THR A 121 2.50 -51.03 -18.28
N LEU A 122 2.92 -52.20 -17.76
CA LEU A 122 2.06 -53.30 -17.33
C LEU A 122 1.20 -52.85 -16.12
N VAL A 123 0.23 -51.99 -16.38
CA VAL A 123 -0.79 -51.60 -15.40
C VAL A 123 -2.04 -52.44 -15.67
N PRO A 124 -2.63 -53.12 -14.65
CA PRO A 124 -3.82 -53.94 -14.83
C PRO A 124 -4.95 -53.18 -15.52
N ARG A 125 -5.68 -53.88 -16.38
CA ARG A 125 -6.65 -53.33 -17.35
C ARG A 125 -7.83 -52.58 -16.70
N SER A 126 -8.08 -52.75 -15.40
CA SER A 126 -9.06 -51.98 -14.63
C SER A 126 -8.59 -50.56 -14.25
N TRP A 127 -7.29 -50.26 -14.33
CA TRP A 127 -6.73 -48.92 -14.15
C TRP A 127 -6.46 -48.18 -15.47
N ARG A 128 -6.59 -48.85 -16.61
CA ARG A 128 -6.42 -48.28 -17.96
C ARG A 128 -7.55 -47.37 -18.45
N GLY A 129 -8.68 -47.30 -17.72
CA GLY A 129 -9.84 -46.48 -18.07
C GLY A 129 -10.00 -45.20 -17.25
N ALA A 130 -9.19 -45.03 -16.20
CA ALA A 130 -9.15 -43.76 -15.48
C ALA A 130 -8.30 -42.81 -16.30
N ARG A 131 -8.93 -41.78 -16.87
CA ARG A 131 -8.26 -40.58 -17.39
C ARG A 131 -7.06 -40.27 -16.51
N THR A 132 -5.89 -40.00 -17.11
CA THR A 132 -4.70 -39.56 -16.38
C THR A 132 -5.12 -38.46 -15.42
N THR A 133 -5.23 -38.78 -14.13
CA THR A 133 -5.75 -37.82 -13.16
C THR A 133 -4.81 -36.63 -13.14
N VAL A 134 -5.33 -35.44 -12.87
CA VAL A 134 -4.51 -34.22 -12.83
C VAL A 134 -3.33 -34.42 -11.89
N ALA A 135 -3.49 -35.11 -10.75
CA ALA A 135 -2.39 -35.55 -9.89
C ALA A 135 -1.25 -36.26 -10.64
N MET A 136 -1.55 -37.23 -11.53
CA MET A 136 -0.51 -37.97 -12.27
C MET A 136 0.21 -37.10 -13.28
N ALA A 137 -0.50 -36.19 -13.97
CA ALA A 137 0.09 -35.23 -14.89
C ALA A 137 0.87 -34.11 -14.17
N TRP A 138 0.52 -33.83 -12.90
CA TRP A 138 1.15 -32.84 -12.04
C TRP A 138 2.51 -33.30 -11.49
N LEU A 139 2.67 -34.59 -11.18
CA LEU A 139 3.91 -35.16 -10.59
C LEU A 139 5.23 -34.68 -11.22
N PRO A 140 5.41 -34.71 -12.56
CA PRO A 140 6.67 -34.27 -13.18
C PRO A 140 6.89 -32.75 -13.14
N VAL A 141 5.83 -31.94 -13.04
CA VAL A 141 5.89 -30.47 -13.09
C VAL A 141 5.87 -29.85 -11.70
N ARG A 142 5.43 -30.59 -10.68
CA ARG A 142 5.24 -30.16 -9.30
C ARG A 142 6.43 -29.40 -8.70
N THR A 143 7.64 -29.93 -8.80
CA THR A 143 8.83 -29.30 -8.20
C THR A 143 9.09 -27.93 -8.81
N LYS A 144 9.05 -27.85 -10.14
CA LYS A 144 9.17 -26.60 -10.90
C LYS A 144 8.08 -25.61 -10.51
N ALA A 145 6.82 -26.05 -10.41
CA ALA A 145 5.72 -25.17 -10.05
C ALA A 145 5.86 -24.61 -8.63
N LEU A 146 6.25 -25.45 -7.65
CA LEU A 146 6.49 -25.02 -6.27
C LEU A 146 7.69 -24.07 -6.16
N GLU A 147 8.72 -24.26 -6.98
CA GLU A 147 9.84 -23.34 -7.08
C GLU A 147 9.43 -21.98 -7.64
N LEU A 148 8.59 -21.95 -8.69
CA LEU A 148 8.06 -20.70 -9.25
C LEU A 148 7.18 -19.96 -8.23
N VAL A 149 6.37 -20.69 -7.46
CA VAL A 149 5.60 -20.14 -6.33
C VAL A 149 6.54 -19.47 -5.32
N ARG A 150 7.61 -20.15 -4.91
CA ARG A 150 8.59 -19.62 -3.95
C ARG A 150 9.39 -18.43 -4.51
N GLN A 151 9.73 -18.46 -5.80
CA GLN A 151 10.36 -17.33 -6.49
C GLN A 151 9.44 -16.11 -6.48
N ARG A 152 8.14 -16.33 -6.74
CA ARG A 152 7.14 -15.26 -6.71
C ARG A 152 7.01 -14.64 -5.33
N GLU A 153 6.93 -15.44 -4.26
CA GLU A 153 6.89 -14.91 -2.89
C GLU A 153 8.13 -14.05 -2.57
N GLY A 154 9.31 -14.49 -3.03
CA GLY A 154 10.53 -13.71 -2.95
C GLY A 154 10.47 -12.39 -3.72
N LEU A 155 9.83 -12.35 -4.89
CA LEU A 155 9.66 -11.13 -5.67
C LEU A 155 8.61 -10.20 -5.06
N THR A 156 7.47 -10.72 -4.59
CA THR A 156 6.45 -9.92 -3.87
C THR A 156 7.06 -9.13 -2.72
N THR A 157 7.89 -9.78 -1.88
CA THR A 157 8.54 -9.08 -0.76
C THR A 157 9.49 -7.97 -1.22
N ARG A 158 10.22 -8.19 -2.33
CA ARG A 158 11.07 -7.15 -2.94
C ARG A 158 10.24 -6.00 -3.53
N VAL A 159 9.14 -6.29 -4.20
CA VAL A 159 8.21 -5.29 -4.73
C VAL A 159 7.69 -4.40 -3.60
N GLN A 160 7.23 -5.01 -2.50
CA GLN A 160 6.76 -4.28 -1.32
C GLN A 160 7.88 -3.44 -0.69
N PHE A 161 9.09 -3.98 -0.60
CA PHE A 161 10.26 -3.21 -0.14
C PHE A 161 10.57 -2.03 -1.07
N MET A 162 10.52 -2.23 -2.39
CA MET A 162 10.71 -1.14 -3.35
C MET A 162 9.62 -0.08 -3.22
N GLN A 163 8.36 -0.47 -3.10
CA GLN A 163 7.25 0.46 -2.87
C GLN A 163 7.45 1.29 -1.60
N THR A 164 7.77 0.64 -0.48
CA THR A 164 8.02 1.34 0.78
C THR A 164 9.24 2.25 0.70
N SER A 165 10.30 1.85 -0.01
CA SER A 165 11.48 2.69 -0.26
C SER A 165 11.17 3.90 -1.15
N MET A 166 10.37 3.73 -2.20
CA MET A 166 9.93 4.83 -3.08
C MET A 166 9.07 5.82 -2.31
N ILE A 167 8.12 5.33 -1.52
CA ILE A 167 7.26 6.17 -0.67
C ILE A 167 8.12 6.89 0.39
N SER A 168 9.07 6.21 1.02
CA SER A 168 9.95 6.80 2.04
C SER A 168 10.87 7.88 1.46
N SER A 169 11.46 7.63 0.29
CA SER A 169 12.28 8.63 -0.43
C SER A 169 11.48 9.89 -0.73
N ARG A 170 10.24 9.72 -1.19
CA ARG A 170 9.31 10.84 -1.46
C ARG A 170 8.89 11.56 -0.19
N LEU A 171 8.60 10.82 0.88
CA LEU A 171 8.26 11.41 2.18
C LEU A 171 9.41 12.29 2.67
N ARG A 172 10.65 11.83 2.50
CA ARG A 172 11.85 12.58 2.86
C ARG A 172 12.05 13.84 2.01
N ASP A 173 11.76 13.79 0.71
CA ASP A 173 11.80 14.97 -0.15
C ASP A 173 10.72 16.01 0.25
N LEU A 174 9.49 15.56 0.49
CA LEU A 174 8.40 16.41 0.97
C LEU A 174 8.68 17.01 2.34
N GLU A 175 9.27 16.24 3.25
CA GLU A 175 9.72 16.72 4.56
C GLU A 175 10.76 17.83 4.38
N SER A 176 11.75 17.64 3.50
CA SER A 176 12.78 18.64 3.24
C SER A 176 12.21 19.94 2.65
N ARG A 177 11.26 19.83 1.71
CA ARG A 177 10.59 20.98 1.08
C ARG A 177 9.69 21.72 2.06
N THR A 178 9.07 20.99 2.98
CA THR A 178 8.24 21.57 4.04
C THR A 178 9.11 22.31 5.05
N LYS A 179 10.20 21.67 5.50
CA LYS A 179 11.20 22.29 6.38
C LYS A 179 11.83 23.53 5.75
N TRP A 180 12.12 23.51 4.46
CA TRP A 180 12.64 24.70 3.77
C TRP A 180 11.60 25.83 3.66
N ARG A 181 10.32 25.49 3.46
CA ARG A 181 9.24 26.49 3.50
C ARG A 181 9.09 27.10 4.89
N GLU A 182 9.17 26.29 5.94
CA GLU A 182 9.15 26.74 7.33
C GLU A 182 10.32 27.68 7.63
N MET A 183 11.55 27.29 7.28
CA MET A 183 12.73 28.16 7.42
C MET A 183 12.59 29.49 6.65
N LYS A 184 12.00 29.45 5.44
CA LYS A 184 11.74 30.67 4.66
C LYS A 184 10.69 31.55 5.30
N MET A 185 9.65 30.96 5.88
CA MET A 185 8.62 31.68 6.61
C MET A 185 9.23 32.33 7.86
N ASP A 186 10.05 31.61 8.62
CA ASP A 186 10.78 32.14 9.77
C ASP A 186 11.73 33.28 9.40
N GLU A 187 12.41 33.17 8.26
CA GLU A 187 13.26 34.25 7.76
C GLU A 187 12.42 35.47 7.34
N SER A 188 11.24 35.24 6.75
CA SER A 188 10.33 36.32 6.39
C SER A 188 9.68 36.99 7.60
N SER A 189 9.38 36.25 8.67
CA SER A 189 8.81 36.79 9.91
C SER A 189 9.83 37.66 10.64
N ARG A 190 11.10 37.22 10.74
CA ARG A 190 12.18 38.04 11.30
C ARG A 190 12.37 39.36 10.55
N LYS A 191 12.30 39.33 9.21
CA LYS A 191 12.37 40.56 8.40
C LYS A 191 11.19 41.48 8.68
N LEU A 192 9.99 40.93 8.86
CA LEU A 192 8.82 41.71 9.20
C LEU A 192 8.94 42.33 10.60
N GLU A 193 9.44 41.58 11.59
CA GLU A 193 9.70 42.11 12.94
C GLU A 193 10.67 43.29 12.91
N VAL A 194 11.75 43.20 12.14
CA VAL A 194 12.70 44.32 11.98
C VAL A 194 12.04 45.55 11.33
N LEU A 195 11.16 45.34 10.34
CA LEU A 195 10.41 46.44 9.73
C LEU A 195 9.39 47.06 10.69
N VAL A 196 8.71 46.24 11.49
CA VAL A 196 7.75 46.69 12.50
C VAL A 196 8.47 47.51 13.57
N GLU A 197 9.62 47.04 14.06
CA GLU A 197 10.42 47.78 15.05
C GLU A 197 10.91 49.12 14.46
N SER A 198 11.38 49.10 13.21
CA SER A 198 11.77 50.32 12.50
C SER A 198 10.62 51.31 12.35
N GLN A 199 9.41 50.84 12.03
CA GLN A 199 8.23 51.70 11.95
C GLN A 199 7.83 52.22 13.34
N ARG A 200 7.90 51.38 14.37
CA ARG A 200 7.62 51.75 15.76
C ARG A 200 8.55 52.85 16.25
N ASP A 201 9.85 52.73 16.00
CA ASP A 201 10.83 53.78 16.31
C ASP A 201 10.51 55.11 15.63
N ARG A 202 10.10 55.04 14.35
CA ARG A 202 9.74 56.23 13.58
C ARG A 202 8.46 56.88 14.12
N ILE A 203 7.49 56.09 14.55
CA ILE A 203 6.28 56.57 15.23
C ILE A 203 6.67 57.26 16.54
N HIS A 204 7.49 56.64 17.38
CA HIS A 204 7.94 57.24 18.64
C HIS A 204 8.69 58.57 18.44
N ARG A 205 9.51 58.68 17.39
CA ARG A 205 10.14 59.97 17.03
C ARG A 205 9.11 61.03 16.61
N LEU A 206 8.09 60.65 15.84
CA LEU A 206 7.02 61.57 15.45
C LEU A 206 6.19 61.99 16.67
N GLU A 207 5.88 61.07 17.58
CA GLU A 207 5.21 61.34 18.84
C GLU A 207 6.01 62.31 19.71
N GLU A 208 7.34 62.16 19.79
CA GLU A 208 8.21 63.08 20.53
C GLU A 208 8.25 64.48 19.90
N LEU A 209 8.25 64.56 18.56
CA LEU A 209 8.18 65.85 17.86
C LEU A 209 6.83 66.55 18.08
N VAL A 210 5.73 65.81 18.00
CA VAL A 210 4.38 66.34 18.29
C VAL A 210 4.27 66.75 19.76
N SER A 211 4.80 65.95 20.68
CA SER A 211 4.81 66.27 22.12
C SER A 211 5.60 67.55 22.41
N ARG A 212 6.76 67.74 21.75
CA ARG A 212 7.53 68.98 21.85
C ARG A 212 6.78 70.18 21.28
N LEU A 213 6.19 70.03 20.10
CA LEU A 213 5.43 71.11 19.47
C LEU A 213 4.24 71.53 20.35
N THR A 214 3.48 70.56 20.85
CA THR A 214 2.31 70.80 21.72
C THR A 214 2.71 71.39 23.08
N HIS A 215 3.81 70.97 23.69
CA HIS A 215 4.35 71.60 24.91
C HIS A 215 4.87 73.02 24.66
N GLN A 216 5.47 73.28 23.50
CA GLN A 216 5.92 74.61 23.11
C GLN A 216 4.72 75.54 22.86
N ASP A 217 3.66 75.04 22.22
CA ASP A 217 2.44 75.79 21.98
C ASP A 217 1.64 76.06 23.28
N GLN A 218 1.66 75.12 24.24
CA GLN A 218 1.16 75.36 25.60
C GLN A 218 2.00 76.37 26.38
N SER A 219 3.32 76.42 26.17
CA SER A 219 4.17 77.45 26.79
C SER A 219 3.91 78.83 26.19
N LEU A 220 3.67 78.90 24.88
CA LEU A 220 3.31 80.13 24.17
C LEU A 220 1.89 80.57 24.50
N SER A 221 0.93 79.66 24.69
CA SER A 221 -0.40 80.00 25.17
C SER A 221 -0.40 80.45 26.64
N ARG A 222 0.47 79.88 27.49
CA ARG A 222 0.67 80.33 28.89
C ARG A 222 1.34 81.71 28.99
N VAL A 223 2.22 82.06 28.05
CA VAL A 223 2.78 83.41 27.90
C VAL A 223 1.78 84.38 27.23
N GLY A 224 0.92 83.87 26.35
CA GLY A 224 -0.19 84.61 25.73
C GLY A 224 -1.34 84.95 26.69
N THR A 225 -1.56 84.14 27.74
CA THR A 225 -2.58 84.41 28.77
C THR A 225 -2.23 85.58 29.72
N LEU A 226 -1.05 86.20 29.60
CA LEU A 226 -0.72 87.43 30.33
C LEU A 226 -0.92 88.72 29.50
N THR A 227 -1.34 88.65 28.23
CA THR A 227 -1.53 89.85 27.39
C THR A 227 -2.89 90.00 26.73
N SER A 228 -3.88 89.15 27.04
CA SER A 228 -5.23 89.31 26.52
C SER A 228 -6.29 89.06 27.60
N GLN A 229 -6.40 90.00 28.53
CA GLN A 229 -7.61 90.21 29.30
C GLN A 229 -8.37 91.41 28.71
N GLY A 230 -9.47 91.15 28.03
CA GLY A 230 -10.44 92.19 27.68
C GLY A 230 -11.27 91.90 26.44
N VAL A 231 -12.43 91.26 26.63
CA VAL A 231 -13.77 91.81 26.30
C VAL A 231 -14.79 90.68 26.46
N LYS A 232 -15.69 90.86 27.44
CA LYS A 232 -16.92 90.09 27.62
C LYS A 232 -17.92 90.44 26.52
N ARG A 233 -18.63 89.46 25.97
CA ARG A 233 -20.09 89.56 25.77
C ARG A 233 -20.75 88.18 25.67
N SER A 234 -21.76 87.98 26.50
CA SER A 234 -22.67 86.83 26.60
C SER A 234 -23.66 86.73 25.42
N GLU A 235 -24.17 85.51 25.21
CA GLU A 235 -25.54 85.06 24.84
C GLU A 235 -25.41 83.77 23.98
N SER A 236 -25.63 82.54 24.47
CA SER A 236 -26.84 81.82 24.93
C SER A 236 -27.66 81.14 23.81
N MET A 237 -28.13 79.91 24.13
CA MET A 237 -29.10 79.01 23.44
C MET A 237 -28.60 78.20 22.24
N ASP A 238 -28.97 76.93 22.03
CA ASP A 238 -29.47 75.84 22.88
C ASP A 238 -29.54 74.58 22.00
N LEU A 239 -29.40 73.40 22.62
CA LEU A 239 -30.03 72.10 22.31
C LEU A 239 -29.93 71.51 20.87
N PHE A 240 -29.30 70.33 20.77
CA PHE A 240 -30.05 69.05 20.71
C PHE A 240 -29.11 67.85 20.92
N GLU A 241 -29.53 66.94 21.82
CA GLU A 241 -29.00 65.59 22.03
C GLU A 241 -29.59 64.59 21.02
N GLU A 242 -28.83 63.53 20.71
CA GLU A 242 -29.20 62.10 20.70
C GLU A 242 -28.01 61.35 20.06
N ASP A 243 -27.17 60.64 20.81
CA ASP A 243 -27.33 59.29 21.39
C ASP A 243 -27.49 58.17 20.36
N GLY A 244 -26.72 57.09 20.52
CA GLY A 244 -26.69 55.98 19.56
C GLY A 244 -25.45 55.10 19.60
N SER A 245 -25.17 54.51 20.76
CA SER A 245 -24.40 53.27 20.95
C SER A 245 -24.73 52.20 19.89
N THR A 246 -23.75 51.40 19.43
CA THR A 246 -23.84 49.91 19.32
C THR A 246 -22.50 49.27 18.86
N MET A 247 -21.90 48.53 19.79
CA MET A 247 -21.22 47.22 19.72
C MET A 247 -20.74 46.60 18.39
N ILE A 248 -19.46 46.19 18.40
CA ILE A 248 -18.93 44.81 18.26
C ILE A 248 -19.64 43.85 17.28
N GLY A 249 -18.89 43.34 16.29
CA GLY A 249 -19.20 42.12 15.54
C GLY A 249 -18.04 41.64 14.67
N GLU A 250 -17.48 40.47 15.01
CA GLU A 250 -16.38 39.73 14.37
C GLU A 250 -16.69 39.20 12.94
N PRO A 251 -15.68 38.64 12.23
CA PRO A 251 -15.73 38.29 10.81
C PRO A 251 -16.24 36.86 10.55
N GLY A 252 -17.00 36.68 9.47
CA GLY A 252 -17.53 35.37 9.05
C GLY A 252 -17.34 35.12 7.55
N GLU A 253 -16.40 34.22 7.25
CA GLU A 253 -16.57 33.04 6.39
C GLU A 253 -17.10 33.23 4.94
N ALA A 254 -16.19 33.12 3.96
CA ALA A 254 -16.53 32.91 2.56
C ALA A 254 -16.05 31.51 2.10
N VAL A 255 -17.01 30.59 1.94
CA VAL A 255 -16.84 29.27 1.31
C VAL A 255 -17.19 29.37 -0.19
N PRO A 256 -16.47 28.69 -1.09
CA PRO A 256 -16.60 28.85 -2.53
C PRO A 256 -17.80 28.12 -3.15
N VAL A 257 -18.43 28.78 -4.13
CA VAL A 257 -19.50 28.23 -4.98
C VAL A 257 -18.92 27.27 -6.01
N LYS A 258 -19.29 25.99 -5.90
CA LYS A 258 -19.13 24.97 -6.96
C LYS A 258 -20.04 25.33 -8.15
N LYS A 259 -19.46 25.50 -9.33
CA LYS A 259 -20.21 25.39 -10.60
C LYS A 259 -20.03 24.00 -11.18
N LEU A 260 -21.16 23.31 -11.25
CA LEU A 260 -21.43 22.11 -12.00
C LEU A 260 -21.84 22.54 -13.42
N THR A 261 -21.14 22.12 -14.46
CA THR A 261 -21.67 22.15 -15.83
C THR A 261 -21.35 20.83 -16.50
N LYS A 262 -22.42 20.03 -16.63
CA LYS A 262 -22.61 18.98 -17.62
C LYS A 262 -23.01 19.67 -18.93
N GLU A 263 -22.37 19.30 -20.03
CA GLU A 263 -23.02 18.94 -21.30
C GLU A 263 -22.22 17.79 -21.91
#